data_AF-A0A1L5NEI3-F1
#
_entry.id   AF-A0A1L5NEI3-F1
#
_cell.length_a   1.000
_cell.length_b   1.000
_cell.length_c   1.000
_cell.angle_alpha   90.00
_cell.angle_beta   90.00
_cell.angle_gamma   90.00
#
_symmetry.space_group_name_H-M   'P 1'
#
loop_
_entity.id
_entity.type
_entity.pdbx_description
1 polymer ?
#
loop_
_entity_poly.entity_id
_entity_poly.type
_entity_poly.pdbx_seq_one_letter_code
_entity_poly.pdbx_strand_id
1 'polypeptide(L)' 'MDDKIENAAKGRKAVIEEQAKLRRERAAEKLRENLARRKQQTRARRSGQADETNGLPAAKMDES' A
#
# COMPACT_ATOMS: atom_id res chain seq x y z
N MET A 1 -17.36 24.77 29.47
CA MET A 1 -16.94 23.35 29.45
C MET A 1 -16.64 22.88 28.02
N ASP A 2 -17.09 23.64 27.03
CA ASP A 2 -17.01 23.32 25.60
C ASP A 2 -15.60 23.46 25.01
N ASP A 3 -14.79 24.41 25.48
CA ASP A 3 -13.41 24.62 25.01
C ASP A 3 -12.50 23.41 25.20
N LYS A 4 -12.72 22.61 26.26
CA LYS A 4 -11.95 21.38 26.50
C LYS A 4 -12.31 20.29 25.50
N ILE A 5 -13.59 20.20 25.12
CA ILE A 5 -14.09 19.22 24.15
C ILE A 5 -13.57 19.56 22.75
N GLU A 6 -13.57 20.84 22.39
CA GLU A 6 -13.02 21.31 21.12
C GLU A 6 -11.52 21.06 21.00
N ASN A 7 -10.75 21.32 22.05
CA ASN A 7 -9.31 21.05 22.06
C ASN A 7 -9.01 19.55 21.98
N ALA A 8 -9.78 18.71 22.67
CA ALA A 8 -9.66 17.25 22.53
C ALA A 8 -10.01 16.76 21.12
N ALA A 9 -11.01 17.38 20.47
CA ALA A 9 -11.37 17.08 19.08
C ALA A 9 -10.27 17.51 18.09
N LYS A 10 -9.64 18.67 18.30
CA LYS A 10 -8.49 19.14 17.52
C LYS A 10 -7.29 18.21 17.66
N GLY A 11 -6.99 17.74 18.88
CA GLY A 11 -5.93 16.75 19.12
C GLY A 11 -6.16 15.43 18.38
N ARG A 12 -7.40 14.90 18.41
CA ARG A 12 -7.75 13.69 17.64
C ARG A 12 -7.59 13.87 16.14
N LYS A 13 -7.98 15.03 15.58
CA LYS A 13 -7.80 15.33 14.16
C LYS A 13 -6.32 15.35 13.76
N ALA A 14 -5.46 15.99 14.56
CA ALA A 14 -4.03 16.03 14.30
C ALA A 14 -3.39 14.63 14.26
N VAL A 15 -3.76 13.75 15.20
CA VAL A 15 -3.26 12.35 15.22
C VAL A 15 -3.73 11.57 13.99
N ILE A 16 -4.97 11.77 13.55
CA ILE A 16 -5.52 11.11 12.35
C ILE A 16 -4.76 11.58 11.09
N GLU A 17 -4.49 12.88 10.98
CA GLU A 17 -3.77 13.46 9.85
C GLU A 17 -2.32 12.96 9.77
N GLU A 18 -1.63 12.86 10.92
CA GLU A 18 -0.28 12.30 11.01
C GLU A 18 -0.26 10.83 10.54
N GLN A 19 -1.18 10.00 11.04
CA GLN A 19 -1.28 8.61 10.57
C GLN A 19 -1.60 8.53 9.08
N ALA A 20 -2.46 9.42 8.56
CA ALA A 20 -2.77 9.46 7.13
C ALA A 20 -1.55 9.87 6.29
N LYS A 21 -0.67 10.72 6.80
CA LYS A 21 0.60 11.07 6.16
C LYS A 21 1.54 9.86 6.13
N LEU A 22 1.72 9.17 7.25
CA LEU A 22 2.54 7.96 7.33
C LEU A 22 2.05 6.84 6.39
N ARG A 23 0.73 6.65 6.28
CA ARG A 23 0.15 5.67 5.32
C ARG A 23 0.47 6.05 3.88
N ARG A 24 0.40 7.34 3.52
CA ARG A 24 0.74 7.84 2.18
C ARG A 24 2.21 7.63 1.85
N GLU A 25 3.11 7.90 2.78
CA GLU A 25 4.56 7.69 2.61
C GLU A 25 4.87 6.20 2.35
N ARG A 26 4.34 5.30 3.18
CA ARG A 26 4.49 3.85 2.98
C ARG A 26 3.90 3.37 1.65
N ALA A 27 2.75 3.91 1.24
CA ALA A 27 2.14 3.57 -0.04
C ALA A 27 3.01 3.99 -1.22
N ALA A 28 3.64 5.16 -1.14
CA ALA A 28 4.55 5.65 -2.19
C ALA A 28 5.82 4.78 -2.29
N GLU A 29 6.42 4.40 -1.17
CA GLU A 29 7.57 3.49 -1.13
C GLU A 29 7.22 2.13 -1.73
N LYS A 30 6.11 1.54 -1.28
CA LYS A 30 5.63 0.25 -1.78
C LYS A 30 5.30 0.30 -3.27
N LEU A 31 4.80 1.43 -3.77
CA LEU A 31 4.55 1.63 -5.20
C LEU A 31 5.86 1.62 -6.00
N ARG A 32 6.90 2.33 -5.53
CA ARG A 32 8.22 2.34 -6.17
C ARG A 32 8.83 0.95 -6.24
N GLU A 33 8.77 0.20 -5.14
CA GLU A 33 9.27 -1.18 -5.08
C GLU A 33 8.52 -2.10 -6.05
N ASN A 34 7.19 -2.06 -6.06
CA ASN A 34 6.37 -2.86 -6.97
C ASN A 34 6.66 -2.54 -8.44
N LEU A 35 6.84 -1.27 -8.79
CA LEU A 35 7.19 -0.86 -10.14
C LEU A 35 8.57 -1.38 -10.55
N ALA A 36 9.56 -1.29 -9.66
CA ALA A 36 10.90 -1.83 -9.91
C ALA A 36 10.87 -3.35 -10.12
N ARG A 37 10.15 -4.07 -9.26
CA ARG A 37 9.95 -5.53 -9.37
C ARG A 37 9.26 -5.91 -10.68
N ARG A 38 8.18 -5.22 -11.06
CA ARG A 38 7.46 -5.45 -12.32
C ARG A 38 8.33 -5.16 -13.55
N LYS A 39 9.18 -4.13 -13.48
CA LYS A 39 10.13 -3.79 -14.55
C LYS A 39 11.18 -4.89 -14.72
N GLN A 40 11.75 -5.39 -13.62
CA GLN A 40 12.69 -6.50 -13.66
C GLN A 40 12.05 -7.76 -14.25
N GLN A 41 10.87 -8.13 -13.79
CA GLN A 41 10.11 -9.28 -14.31
C GLN A 41 9.81 -9.14 -15.80
N THR A 42 9.40 -7.95 -16.27
CA THR A 42 9.15 -7.69 -17.71
C THR A 42 10.43 -7.85 -18.53
N ARG A 43 11.57 -7.37 -18.03
CA ARG A 43 12.87 -7.55 -18.68
C ARG A 43 13.26 -9.03 -18.74
N ALA A 44 13.11 -9.77 -17.65
CA ALA A 44 13.39 -11.20 -17.57
C ALA A 44 12.59 -11.99 -18.62
N ARG A 45 11.28 -11.75 -18.71
CA ARG A 45 10.41 -12.36 -19.75
C ARG A 45 10.87 -12.05 -21.17
N ARG A 46 11.25 -10.79 -21.45
CA ARG A 46 11.76 -10.40 -22.77
C ARG A 46 13.10 -11.05 -23.12
N SER A 47 13.96 -11.28 -22.12
CA SER A 47 15.23 -11.99 -22.30
C SER A 47 15.08 -13.53 -22.32
N GLY A 48 13.86 -14.07 -22.32
CA GLY A 48 13.62 -15.51 -22.30
C GLY A 48 13.99 -16.20 -20.98
N GLN A 49 14.14 -15.43 -19.89
CA GLN A 49 14.37 -15.99 -18.55
C GLN A 49 13.07 -16.61 -18.02
N ALA A 50 13.18 -17.72 -17.30
CA ALA A 50 12.05 -18.37 -16.67
C ALA A 50 11.35 -17.40 -15.70
N ASP A 51 10.02 -17.35 -15.77
CA ASP A 51 9.22 -16.59 -14.82
C ASP A 51 9.13 -17.38 -13.50
N GLU A 52 10.02 -17.08 -12.55
CA GLU A 52 10.03 -17.72 -11.21
C GLU A 52 8.81 -17.34 -10.34
N THR A 53 7.89 -16.54 -10.89
CA THR A 53 6.71 -16.11 -10.14
C THR A 53 5.74 -17.28 -10.00
N ASN A 54 5.61 -17.80 -8.78
CA ASN A 54 4.51 -18.69 -8.45
C ASN A 54 3.20 -17.95 -8.75
N GLY A 55 2.35 -18.55 -9.59
CA GLY A 55 1.07 -17.98 -9.99
C GLY A 55 0.24 -17.56 -8.78
N LEU A 56 -0.53 -16.48 -8.93
CA LEU A 56 -1.48 -16.10 -7.89
C LEU A 56 -2.44 -17.29 -7.65
N PRO A 57 -2.74 -17.63 -6.39
CA PRO A 57 -3.74 -18.66 -6.12
C PRO A 57 -5.03 -18.27 -6.83
N ALA A 58 -5.69 -19.26 -7.45
CA ALA A 58 -6.98 -19.04 -8.08
C ALA A 58 -7.88 -18.28 -7.10
N ALA A 59 -8.47 -17.17 -7.56
CA ALA A 59 -9.48 -16.50 -6.78
C ALA A 59 -10.51 -17.56 -6.38
N LYS A 60 -10.85 -17.66 -5.09
CA LYS A 60 -11.91 -18.56 -4.65
C LYS A 60 -13.15 -18.20 -5.47
N MET A 61 -13.53 -19.10 -6.38
CA MET A 61 -14.79 -19.03 -7.07
C MET A 61 -15.82 -19.42 -6.02
N ASP A 62 -16.48 -18.41 -5.47
CA ASP A 62 -17.76 -18.50 -4.76
C ASP A 62 -17.81 -19.39 -3.49
N GLU A 63 -17.85 -18.74 -2.33
CA GLU A 63 -18.73 -19.19 -1.24
C GLU A 63 -19.40 -17.94 -0.65
N SER A 64 -20.54 -17.55 -1.26
CA SER A 64 -21.69 -16.80 -0.69
C SER A 64 -21.44 -15.55 0.17
#